data_AF-A0A8T5LUW6-F1
#
_entry.id   AF-A0A8T5LUW6-F1
#
_cell.length_a   1.000
_cell.length_b   1.000
_cell.length_c   1.000
_cell.angle_alpha   90.00
_cell.angle_beta   90.00
_cell.angle_gamma   90.00
#
_symmetry.space_group_name_H-M   'P 1'
#
loop_
_entity.id
_entity.type
_entity.pdbx_description
1 polymer ?
#
loop_
_entity_poly.entity_id
_entity_poly.type
_entity_poly.pdbx_seq_one_letter_code
_entity_poly.pdbx_strand_id
1 'polypeptide(L)'
;QVIDVESIHSPMWLTLIKEGFSVKKNKFLYETYKIKPVVLYKYSLKKLGNVQKVQFERGIKNLLGFEGAFLTRSVVLVPINKKNEFMDFLKTWNIYYESQEYELLPVMRKQEFL
;
A
#
# COMPACT_ATOMS: atom_id res chain seq x y z
N GLN A 1 27.33 12.76 18.01
CA GLN A 1 26.27 13.79 18.09
C GLN A 1 25.18 13.20 18.98
N VAL A 2 25.02 13.74 20.18
CA VAL A 2 24.00 13.27 21.14
C VAL A 2 22.68 13.90 20.71
N ILE A 3 21.63 13.09 20.62
CA ILE A 3 20.32 13.50 20.12
C ILE A 3 19.52 13.97 21.33
N ASP A 4 19.13 15.25 21.31
CA ASP A 4 18.37 15.88 22.38
C ASP A 4 16.87 15.57 22.26
N VAL A 5 16.10 15.70 23.34
CA VAL A 5 14.66 15.38 23.37
C VAL A 5 13.88 16.27 22.40
N GLU A 6 14.32 17.51 22.17
CA GLU A 6 13.71 18.42 21.20
C GLU A 6 13.87 17.94 19.74
N SER A 7 14.93 17.18 19.43
CA SER A 7 15.13 16.58 18.11
C SER A 7 14.12 15.48 17.78
N ILE A 8 13.33 15.01 18.77
CA ILE A 8 12.30 13.99 18.55
C ILE A 8 11.20 14.48 17.59
N HIS A 9 10.95 15.79 17.56
CA HIS A 9 9.99 16.41 16.66
C HIS A 9 10.55 16.75 15.28
N SER A 10 11.85 16.48 15.04
CA SER A 10 12.47 16.70 13.74
C SER A 10 11.93 15.69 12.70
N PRO A 11 11.63 16.14 11.46
CA PRO A 11 11.26 15.24 10.36
C PRO A 11 12.26 14.11 10.17
N MET A 12 13.56 14.38 10.36
CA MET A 12 14.63 13.40 10.20
C MET A 12 14.53 12.29 11.25
N TRP A 13 14.23 12.62 12.50
CA TRP A 13 14.08 11.63 13.57
C TRP A 13 12.87 10.74 13.35
N LEU A 14 11.74 11.32 12.92
CA LEU A 14 10.54 10.58 12.56
C LEU A 14 10.79 9.62 11.40
N THR A 15 11.51 10.05 10.35
CA THR A 15 11.90 9.18 9.24
C THR A 15 12.83 8.06 9.70
N LEU A 16 13.83 8.35 10.54
CA LEU A 16 14.75 7.35 11.07
C LEU A 16 14.04 6.28 11.89
N ILE A 17 13.09 6.66 12.74
CA ILE A 17 12.29 5.72 13.54
C ILE A 17 11.29 4.95 12.67
N LYS A 18 10.63 5.62 11.71
CA LYS A 18 9.59 5.01 10.87
C LYS A 18 10.15 4.05 9.82
N GLU A 19 11.31 4.34 9.26
CA GLU A 19 11.86 3.56 8.14
C GLU A 19 13.03 2.66 8.56
N GLY A 20 13.72 3.03 9.64
CA GLY A 20 14.96 2.39 10.07
C GLY A 20 16.13 2.69 9.13
N PHE A 21 17.29 3.01 9.69
CA PHE A 21 18.51 3.28 8.94
C PHE A 21 19.62 2.29 9.30
N SER A 22 20.19 1.63 8.30
CA SER A 22 21.32 0.73 8.51
C SER A 22 22.61 1.54 8.53
N VAL A 23 23.19 1.75 9.72
CA VAL A 23 24.48 2.44 9.86
C VAL A 23 25.58 1.70 9.09
N LYS A 24 25.58 0.35 9.12
CA LYS A 24 26.57 -0.47 8.40
C LYS A 24 26.48 -0.32 6.88
N LYS A 25 25.27 -0.19 6.33
CA LYS A 25 25.04 -0.08 4.88
C LYS A 25 24.91 1.37 4.40
N ASN A 26 24.88 2.33 5.33
CA ASN A 26 24.62 3.76 5.10
C ASN A 26 23.38 4.02 4.21
N LYS A 27 22.32 3.23 4.42
CA LYS A 27 21.09 3.23 3.62
C LYS A 27 19.88 2.94 4.49
N PHE A 28 18.71 3.41 4.07
CA PHE A 28 17.45 3.05 4.72
C PHE A 28 17.10 1.58 4.47
N LEU A 29 16.33 0.99 5.38
CA LEU A 29 15.95 -0.43 5.26
C LEU A 29 15.09 -0.66 4.01
N TYR A 30 14.19 0.27 3.66
CA TYR A 30 13.37 0.14 2.45
C TYR A 30 14.22 0.08 1.17
N GLU A 31 15.31 0.84 1.10
CA GLU A 31 16.26 0.81 -0.03
C GLU A 31 17.00 -0.53 -0.08
N THR A 32 17.35 -1.06 1.09
CA THR A 32 18.10 -2.31 1.24
C THR A 32 17.25 -3.52 0.86
N TYR A 33 16.00 -3.55 1.31
CA TYR A 33 15.09 -4.69 1.11
C TYR A 33 14.15 -4.49 -0.08
N LYS A 34 14.24 -3.35 -0.79
CA LYS A 34 13.36 -2.96 -1.91
C LYS A 34 11.87 -3.09 -1.57
N ILE A 35 11.52 -2.90 -0.30
CA ILE A 35 10.14 -3.06 0.15
C ILE A 35 9.39 -1.81 -0.27
N LYS A 36 8.32 -2.01 -1.05
CA LYS A 36 7.43 -0.93 -1.48
C LYS A 36 6.16 -0.97 -0.65
N PRO A 37 5.67 0.17 -0.15
CA PRO A 37 4.36 0.24 0.50
C PRO A 37 3.27 -0.18 -0.51
N VAL A 38 2.38 -1.06 -0.05
CA VAL A 38 1.30 -1.63 -0.88
C VAL A 38 -0.01 -1.60 -0.10
N VAL A 39 -1.10 -1.52 -0.84
CA VAL A 39 -2.46 -1.59 -0.33
C VAL A 39 -3.09 -2.86 -0.89
N LEU A 40 -3.60 -3.72 -0.01
CA LEU A 40 -4.37 -4.89 -0.37
C LEU A 40 -5.82 -4.46 -0.60
N TYR A 41 -6.34 -4.76 -1.77
CA TYR A 41 -7.74 -4.57 -2.10
C TYR A 41 -8.41 -5.91 -2.29
N LYS A 42 -9.55 -6.08 -1.63
CA LYS A 42 -10.46 -7.20 -1.82
C LYS A 42 -11.78 -6.67 -2.35
N TYR A 43 -12.17 -7.08 -3.56
CA TYR A 43 -13.31 -6.51 -4.27
C TYR A 43 -14.28 -7.59 -4.80
N SER A 44 -15.54 -7.21 -4.98
CA SER A 44 -16.61 -8.13 -5.39
C SER A 44 -17.09 -7.89 -6.82
N LEU A 45 -16.91 -8.89 -7.68
CA LEU A 45 -17.36 -8.86 -9.08
C LEU A 45 -18.79 -9.39 -9.28
N LYS A 46 -19.56 -9.61 -8.21
CA LYS A 46 -20.90 -10.21 -8.27
C LYS A 46 -21.89 -9.41 -9.12
N LYS A 47 -21.76 -8.08 -9.12
CA LYS A 47 -22.62 -7.17 -9.89
C LYS A 47 -22.30 -7.15 -11.40
N LEU A 48 -21.16 -7.70 -11.81
CA LEU A 48 -20.73 -7.68 -13.20
C LEU A 48 -21.18 -8.94 -13.95
N GLY A 49 -21.72 -8.73 -15.15
CA GLY A 49 -21.97 -9.80 -16.11
C GLY A 49 -20.68 -10.43 -16.65
N ASN A 50 -20.80 -11.52 -17.41
CA ASN A 50 -19.63 -12.25 -17.91
C ASN A 50 -18.73 -11.40 -18.83
N VAL A 51 -19.33 -10.62 -19.74
CA VAL A 51 -18.59 -9.71 -20.63
C VAL A 51 -17.88 -8.62 -19.83
N GLN A 52 -18.59 -8.01 -18.87
CA GLN A 52 -18.05 -6.97 -18.00
C GLN A 52 -16.89 -7.48 -17.13
N LYS A 53 -16.95 -8.71 -16.64
CA LYS A 53 -15.84 -9.33 -15.87
C LYS A 53 -14.58 -9.45 -16.72
N VAL A 54 -14.71 -9.87 -17.97
CA VAL A 54 -13.57 -9.96 -18.90
C VAL A 54 -12.99 -8.58 -19.19
N GLN A 55 -13.84 -7.57 -19.43
CA GLN A 55 -13.40 -6.20 -19.65
C GLN A 55 -12.73 -5.61 -18.39
N PHE A 56 -13.29 -5.86 -17.21
CA PHE A 56 -12.72 -5.44 -15.94
C PHE A 56 -11.34 -6.07 -15.73
N GLU A 57 -11.19 -7.37 -15.97
CA GLU A 57 -9.91 -8.08 -15.84
C GLU A 57 -8.84 -7.55 -16.81
N ARG A 58 -9.23 -7.14 -18.02
CA ARG A 58 -8.32 -6.47 -18.96
C ARG A 58 -7.97 -5.05 -18.48
N GLY A 59 -8.96 -4.29 -18.03
CA GLY A 59 -8.78 -2.92 -17.55
C GLY A 59 -7.85 -2.85 -16.34
N ILE A 60 -8.06 -3.73 -15.35
CA ILE A 60 -7.23 -3.77 -14.14
C ILE A 60 -5.79 -4.17 -14.45
N LYS A 61 -5.56 -5.11 -15.38
CA LYS A 61 -4.22 -5.49 -15.84
C LYS A 61 -3.52 -4.35 -16.57
N ASN A 62 -4.23 -3.58 -17.38
CA ASN A 62 -3.69 -2.41 -18.05
C ASN A 62 -3.35 -1.28 -17.06
N LEU A 63 -4.19 -1.06 -16.05
CA LEU A 63 -3.98 -0.03 -15.03
C LEU A 63 -2.76 -0.35 -14.15
N LEU A 64 -2.70 -1.57 -13.62
CA LEU A 64 -1.66 -1.97 -12.67
C LEU A 64 -0.36 -2.40 -13.37
N GLY A 65 -0.44 -2.88 -14.62
CA GLY A 65 0.72 -3.40 -15.35
C GLY A 65 1.46 -4.47 -14.55
N PHE A 66 2.79 -4.35 -14.49
CA PHE A 66 3.66 -5.22 -13.70
C PHE A 66 3.82 -4.78 -12.24
N GLU A 67 3.23 -3.65 -11.84
CA GLU A 67 3.44 -3.07 -10.51
C GLU A 67 2.45 -3.61 -9.48
N GLY A 68 1.27 -4.06 -9.91
CA GLY A 68 0.29 -4.72 -9.05
C GLY A 68 0.47 -6.24 -9.00
N ALA A 69 0.24 -6.84 -7.84
CA ALA A 69 0.31 -8.28 -7.66
C ALA A 69 -1.07 -8.88 -7.35
N PHE A 70 -1.59 -9.70 -8.25
CA PHE A 70 -2.86 -10.39 -8.08
C PHE A 70 -2.66 -11.63 -7.20
N LEU A 71 -3.27 -11.64 -6.01
CA LEU A 71 -3.26 -12.82 -5.14
C LEU A 71 -4.37 -13.81 -5.56
N THR A 72 -5.53 -13.25 -5.92
CA THR A 72 -6.65 -14.00 -6.50
C THR A 72 -7.37 -13.12 -7.52
N ARG A 73 -8.44 -13.63 -8.16
CA ARG A 73 -9.28 -12.84 -9.10
C ARG A 73 -9.95 -11.62 -8.45
N SER A 74 -10.09 -11.63 -7.13
CA SER A 74 -10.80 -10.62 -6.35
C SER A 74 -9.93 -9.93 -5.32
N VAL A 75 -8.64 -10.28 -5.25
CA VAL A 75 -7.70 -9.74 -4.27
C VAL A 75 -6.41 -9.35 -4.96
N VAL A 76 -6.03 -8.08 -4.82
CA VAL A 76 -4.88 -7.49 -5.49
C VAL A 76 -4.10 -6.59 -4.54
N LEU A 77 -2.78 -6.68 -4.61
CA LEU A 77 -1.86 -5.74 -3.98
C LEU A 77 -1.55 -4.62 -4.99
N VAL A 78 -1.81 -3.39 -4.58
CA VAL A 78 -1.61 -2.18 -5.39
C VAL A 78 -0.55 -1.32 -4.70
N PRO A 79 0.52 -0.93 -5.39
CA PRO A 79 1.51 -0.04 -4.79
C PRO A 79 0.88 1.33 -4.49
N ILE A 80 1.34 1.96 -3.39
CA ILE A 80 0.67 3.13 -2.82
C ILE A 80 0.55 4.32 -3.79
N ASN A 81 1.50 4.44 -4.72
CA ASN A 81 1.51 5.45 -5.78
C ASN A 81 0.31 5.35 -6.73
N LYS A 82 -0.26 4.16 -6.91
CA LYS A 82 -1.43 3.89 -7.75
C LYS A 82 -2.75 3.76 -6.99
N LYS A 83 -2.73 4.05 -5.68
CA LYS A 83 -3.90 3.94 -4.80
C LYS A 83 -5.11 4.70 -5.35
N ASN A 84 -4.92 5.97 -5.70
CA ASN A 84 -6.02 6.85 -6.14
C ASN A 84 -6.58 6.40 -7.49
N GLU A 85 -5.70 6.13 -8.46
CA GLU A 85 -6.11 5.62 -9.78
C GLU A 85 -6.91 4.31 -9.67
N PHE A 86 -6.49 3.42 -8.77
CA PHE A 86 -7.17 2.16 -8.51
C PHE A 86 -8.54 2.36 -7.85
N MET A 87 -8.64 3.27 -6.88
CA MET A 87 -9.91 3.63 -6.26
C MET A 87 -10.90 4.22 -7.27
N ASP A 88 -10.43 5.12 -8.13
CA ASP A 88 -11.25 5.74 -9.18
C ASP A 88 -11.71 4.72 -10.22
N PHE A 89 -10.84 3.76 -10.56
CA PHE A 89 -11.20 2.62 -11.39
C PHE A 89 -12.33 1.81 -10.74
N LEU A 90 -12.18 1.36 -9.49
CA LEU A 90 -13.23 0.59 -8.80
C LEU A 90 -14.55 1.37 -8.68
N LYS A 91 -14.48 2.68 -8.45
CA LYS A 91 -15.64 3.58 -8.38
C LYS A 91 -16.36 3.68 -9.73
N THR A 92 -15.62 3.80 -10.82
CA THR A 92 -16.18 3.85 -12.19
C THR A 92 -16.96 2.57 -12.52
N TRP A 93 -16.51 1.43 -12.01
CA TRP A 93 -17.18 0.14 -12.18
C TRP A 93 -18.26 -0.15 -11.13
N ASN A 94 -18.50 0.78 -10.18
CA ASN A 94 -19.43 0.61 -9.06
C ASN A 94 -19.20 -0.69 -8.26
N ILE A 95 -17.93 -1.01 -8.02
CA ILE A 95 -17.50 -2.23 -7.32
C ILE A 95 -17.32 -1.92 -5.84
N TYR A 96 -17.93 -2.77 -5.01
CA TYR A 96 -17.66 -2.77 -3.58
C TYR A 96 -16.29 -3.39 -3.29
N TYR A 97 -15.52 -2.74 -2.42
CA TYR A 97 -14.20 -3.20 -2.00
C TYR A 97 -13.92 -2.92 -0.52
N GLU A 98 -13.06 -3.77 0.05
CA GLU A 98 -12.38 -3.60 1.33
C GLU A 98 -10.89 -3.33 1.03
N SER A 99 -10.26 -2.42 1.78
CA SER A 99 -8.83 -2.09 1.61
C SER A 99 -8.07 -2.20 2.93
N GLN A 100 -6.86 -2.74 2.88
CA GLN A 100 -5.93 -2.78 4.00
C GLN A 100 -4.56 -2.27 3.56
N GLU A 101 -4.04 -1.26 4.23
CA GLU A 101 -2.74 -0.66 3.93
C GLU A 101 -1.62 -1.41 4.67
N TYR A 102 -0.56 -1.74 3.93
CA TYR A 102 0.66 -2.33 4.46
C TYR A 102 1.79 -1.34 4.26
N GLU A 103 2.01 -0.52 5.28
CA GLU A 103 3.18 0.35 5.38
C GLU A 103 4.39 -0.42 5.94
N LEU A 104 5.58 0.12 5.69
CA LEU A 104 6.88 -0.46 6.08
C LEU A 104 7.03 -0.70 7.59
N LEU A 105 6.19 -0.06 8.41
CA LEU A 105 5.92 -0.46 9.78
C LEU A 105 4.43 -0.34 10.05
N PRO A 106 3.82 -1.27 10.81
CA PRO A 106 2.50 -1.03 11.37
C PRO A 106 2.61 0.21 12.27
N VAL A 107 1.80 1.24 12.01
CA VAL A 107 1.47 2.22 13.04
C VAL A 107 1.05 1.39 14.23
N MET A 108 1.80 1.48 15.34
CA MET A 108 1.43 0.80 16.57
C MET A 108 -0.06 1.04 16.77
N ARG A 109 -0.86 -0.03 16.67
CA ARG A 109 -2.26 0.00 17.07
C ARG A 109 -2.20 0.57 18.49
N LYS A 110 -2.59 1.84 18.66
CA LYS A 110 -3.02 2.31 19.96
C LYS A 110 -4.12 1.33 20.33
N GLN A 111 -3.80 0.38 21.20
CA GLN A 111 -4.81 -0.31 21.97
C GLN A 111 -5.52 0.83 22.69
N GLU A 112 -6.72 1.17 22.22
CA GLU A 112 -7.70 1.84 23.05
C GLU A 112 -7.93 0.87 24.21
N PHE A 113 -7.23 1.13 25.32
CA PHE A 113 -7.65 0.63 26.62
C PHE A 113 -8.93 1.39 26.95
N LEU A 114 -10.07 0.75 26.71
CA LEU A 114 -11.31 1.02 27.42
C LEU A 114 -11.23 0.37 28.81
#